data_AF-W7EJJ5-F1
#
_entry.id   AF-W7EJJ5-F1
#
_cell.length_a   1.000
_cell.length_b   1.000
_cell.length_c   1.000
_cell.angle_alpha   90.00
_cell.angle_beta   90.00
_cell.angle_gamma   90.00
#
_symmetry.space_group_name_H-M   'P 1'
#
loop_
_entity.id
_entity.type
_entity.pdbx_description
1 polymer ?
#
loop_
_entity_poly.entity_id
_entity_poly.type
_entity_poly.pdbx_seq_one_letter_code
_entity_poly.pdbx_strand_id
1 'polypeptide(L)'
;MTIGTPLPAFEHNPLPEHKSHFRLLSIIRGHFGQHVECEISTWPIDKAPPYYAISYAWGDANDTTDITINGSRLEVRRNCEYALQQAFATKACRYVWVDAICIDQTTKEKNHQVGIMGLIYSGAKHVLACVG
;
A
#
# COMPACT_ATOMS: atom_id res chain seq x y z
N MET A 1 -24.39 22.12 -10.08
CA MET A 1 -23.10 21.66 -9.54
C MET A 1 -23.37 20.80 -8.32
N THR A 2 -23.46 19.49 -8.48
CA THR A 2 -23.50 18.57 -7.34
C THR A 2 -22.11 18.56 -6.73
N ILE A 3 -21.96 19.23 -5.60
CA ILE A 3 -20.78 19.13 -4.75
C ILE A 3 -20.74 17.66 -4.32
N GLY A 4 -19.89 16.86 -4.94
CA GLY A 4 -19.78 15.44 -4.63
C GLY A 4 -19.44 15.29 -3.15
N THR A 5 -20.18 14.45 -2.44
CA THR A 5 -19.90 14.15 -1.04
C THR A 5 -18.44 13.74 -0.91
N PRO A 6 -17.67 14.32 0.04
CA PRO A 6 -16.28 13.92 0.24
C PRO A 6 -16.22 12.41 0.53
N LEU A 7 -15.23 11.74 -0.07
CA LEU A 7 -15.02 10.32 0.15
C LEU A 7 -14.82 10.05 1.66
N PRO A 8 -15.36 8.94 2.20
CA PRO A 8 -15.10 8.56 3.58
C PRO A 8 -13.60 8.32 3.80
N ALA A 9 -13.13 8.52 5.03
CA ALA A 9 -11.76 8.15 5.38
C ALA A 9 -11.59 6.63 5.26
N PHE A 10 -10.45 6.20 4.72
CA PHE A 10 -10.09 4.80 4.64
C PHE A 10 -9.79 4.26 6.04
N GLU A 11 -10.34 3.08 6.34
CA GLU A 11 -10.07 2.33 7.55
C GLU A 11 -9.68 0.90 7.17
N HIS A 12 -8.65 0.38 7.84
CA HIS A 12 -8.23 -1.00 7.66
C HIS A 12 -9.24 -1.96 8.30
N ASN A 13 -9.73 -2.92 7.53
CA ASN A 13 -10.41 -4.07 8.10
C ASN A 13 -9.41 -4.90 8.93
N PRO A 14 -9.74 -5.35 10.15
CA PRO A 14 -8.85 -6.18 10.96
C PRO A 14 -8.36 -7.42 10.21
N LEU A 15 -7.08 -7.75 10.36
CA LEU A 15 -6.56 -9.02 9.83
C LEU A 15 -7.20 -10.20 10.56
N PRO A 16 -7.56 -11.30 9.86
CA PRO A 16 -8.07 -12.51 10.50
C PRO A 16 -7.10 -13.11 11.52
N GLU A 17 -5.80 -13.09 11.21
CA GLU A 17 -4.71 -13.52 12.09
C GLU A 17 -3.46 -12.70 11.79
N HIS A 18 -2.95 -11.98 12.80
CA HIS A 18 -1.88 -11.00 12.65
C HIS A 18 -0.53 -11.58 12.25
N LYS A 19 -0.30 -12.89 12.49
CA LYS A 19 0.97 -13.57 12.17
C LYS A 19 0.96 -14.33 10.85
N SER A 20 -0.20 -14.59 10.27
CA SER A 20 -0.33 -15.42 9.06
C SER A 20 -1.01 -14.70 7.90
N HIS A 21 -1.51 -13.50 8.11
CA HIS A 21 -2.13 -12.68 7.08
C HIS A 21 -1.44 -11.33 6.93
N PHE A 22 -1.54 -10.78 5.74
CA PHE A 22 -1.04 -9.47 5.36
C PHE A 22 -1.91 -8.92 4.22
N ARG A 23 -1.71 -7.64 3.86
CA ARG A 23 -2.47 -7.01 2.78
C ARG A 23 -1.61 -6.77 1.56
N LEU A 24 -2.21 -6.90 0.38
CA LEU A 24 -1.61 -6.54 -0.90
C LEU A 24 -2.45 -5.47 -1.58
N LEU A 25 -1.77 -4.55 -2.25
CA LEU A 25 -2.36 -3.49 -3.06
C LEU A 25 -2.34 -3.86 -4.53
N SER A 26 -3.43 -3.56 -5.23
CA SER A 26 -3.51 -3.52 -6.69
C SER A 26 -3.68 -2.07 -7.10
N ILE A 27 -2.72 -1.51 -7.82
CA ILE A 27 -2.79 -0.11 -8.28
C ILE A 27 -3.65 -0.08 -9.56
N ILE A 28 -4.83 0.54 -9.47
CA ILE A 28 -5.81 0.64 -10.57
C ILE A 28 -5.46 1.82 -11.48
N ARG A 29 -5.06 2.94 -10.89
CA ARG A 29 -4.57 4.14 -11.57
C ARG A 29 -3.34 4.67 -10.84
N GLY A 30 -2.26 4.90 -11.58
CA GLY A 30 -1.01 5.40 -11.01
C GLY A 30 -0.14 6.14 -12.02
N HIS A 31 -0.74 6.77 -13.04
CA HIS A 31 0.01 7.60 -13.97
C HIS A 31 0.47 8.89 -13.28
N PHE A 32 1.71 9.33 -13.57
CA PHE A 32 2.22 10.61 -13.07
C PHE A 32 1.29 11.77 -13.40
N GLY A 33 1.08 12.65 -12.41
CA GLY A 33 0.17 13.79 -12.51
C GLY A 33 -1.32 13.44 -12.47
N GLN A 34 -1.68 12.16 -12.24
CA GLN A 34 -3.05 11.73 -12.02
C GLN A 34 -3.24 11.23 -10.59
N HIS A 35 -4.49 11.33 -10.11
CA HIS A 35 -4.91 10.77 -8.83
C HIS A 35 -4.64 9.26 -8.76
N VAL A 36 -4.00 8.81 -7.69
CA VAL A 36 -3.71 7.40 -7.47
C VAL A 36 -4.91 6.70 -6.87
N GLU A 37 -5.30 5.58 -7.48
CA GLU A 37 -6.41 4.75 -7.05
C GLU A 37 -5.95 3.30 -6.96
N CYS A 38 -6.23 2.66 -5.82
CA CYS A 38 -5.83 1.29 -5.54
C CYS A 38 -7.00 0.49 -4.94
N GLU A 39 -6.88 -0.82 -5.06
CA GLU A 39 -7.63 -1.79 -4.28
C GLU A 39 -6.71 -2.46 -3.27
N ILE A 40 -7.21 -2.72 -2.06
CA ILE A 40 -6.47 -3.46 -1.02
C ILE A 40 -7.21 -4.74 -0.65
N SER A 41 -6.46 -5.84 -0.53
CA SER A 41 -7.00 -7.18 -0.25
C SER A 41 -6.12 -7.92 0.76
N THR A 42 -6.74 -8.76 1.59
CA THR A 42 -6.07 -9.54 2.64
C THR A 42 -5.80 -10.95 2.15
N TRP A 43 -4.59 -11.46 2.39
CA TRP A 43 -4.16 -12.79 1.98
C TRP A 43 -3.46 -13.53 3.11
N PRO A 44 -3.64 -14.85 3.24
CA PRO A 44 -2.72 -15.71 3.98
C PRO A 44 -1.33 -15.66 3.32
N ILE A 45 -0.26 -15.61 4.12
CA ILE A 45 1.13 -15.55 3.63
C ILE A 45 1.45 -16.71 2.69
N ASP A 46 1.01 -17.92 3.03
CA ASP A 46 1.25 -19.16 2.28
C ASP A 46 0.41 -19.28 1.00
N LYS A 47 -0.64 -18.45 0.85
CA LYS A 47 -1.57 -18.46 -0.29
C LYS A 47 -1.58 -17.14 -1.06
N ALA A 48 -0.59 -16.28 -0.81
CA ALA A 48 -0.48 -14.99 -1.48
C ALA A 48 -0.28 -15.18 -2.99
N PRO A 49 -0.96 -14.38 -3.84
CA PRO A 49 -0.59 -14.31 -5.25
C PRO A 49 0.81 -13.71 -5.39
N PRO A 50 1.49 -13.87 -6.55
CA PRO A 50 2.75 -13.17 -6.80
C PRO A 50 2.62 -11.65 -6.60
N TYR A 51 3.55 -11.07 -5.85
CA TYR A 51 3.59 -9.64 -5.55
C TYR A 51 5.02 -9.12 -5.53
N TYR A 52 5.17 -7.81 -5.70
CA TYR A 52 6.43 -7.09 -5.47
C TYR A 52 6.36 -6.33 -4.15
N ALA A 53 7.47 -6.27 -3.42
CA ALA A 53 7.58 -5.37 -2.27
C ALA A 53 8.20 -4.04 -2.71
N ILE A 54 7.75 -2.93 -2.13
CA ILE A 54 8.29 -1.59 -2.37
C ILE A 54 9.07 -1.16 -1.14
N SER A 55 10.34 -0.82 -1.35
CA SER A 55 11.23 -0.24 -0.34
C SER A 55 11.54 1.20 -0.74
N TYR A 56 11.23 2.15 0.13
CA TYR A 56 11.43 3.57 -0.09
C TYR A 56 11.74 4.26 1.25
N ALA A 57 12.43 5.40 1.20
CA ALA A 57 12.63 6.22 2.39
C ALA A 57 11.31 6.86 2.80
N TRP A 58 11.00 6.91 4.09
CA TRP A 58 9.72 7.44 4.59
C TRP A 58 9.52 8.95 4.35
N GLY A 59 10.55 9.72 4.00
CA GLY A 59 10.45 11.13 3.56
C GLY A 59 9.87 12.09 4.59
N ASP A 60 9.50 13.30 4.16
CA ASP A 60 8.92 14.34 5.01
C ASP A 60 7.50 13.95 5.45
N ALA A 61 7.23 14.02 6.74
CA ALA A 61 5.92 13.71 7.32
C ALA A 61 4.88 14.81 7.05
N ASN A 62 5.32 16.04 6.75
CA ASN A 62 4.42 17.16 6.45
C ASN A 62 4.08 17.25 4.95
N ASP A 63 4.77 16.50 4.10
CA ASP A 63 4.54 16.50 2.65
C ASP A 63 3.61 15.35 2.25
N THR A 64 2.30 15.60 2.35
CA THR A 64 1.25 14.60 2.11
C THR A 64 0.47 14.83 0.82
N THR A 65 -0.26 13.79 0.41
CA THR A 65 -1.20 13.77 -0.71
C THR A 65 -2.29 12.73 -0.42
N ASP A 66 -3.45 12.89 -1.03
CA ASP A 66 -4.56 11.94 -0.90
C ASP A 66 -4.54 10.92 -2.04
N ILE A 67 -4.75 9.65 -1.69
CA ILE A 67 -5.02 8.57 -2.64
C ILE A 67 -6.37 7.93 -2.33
N THR A 68 -6.91 7.16 -3.28
CA THR A 68 -8.13 6.39 -3.05
C THR A 68 -7.82 4.91 -2.89
N ILE A 69 -8.31 4.31 -1.80
CA ILE A 69 -8.26 2.87 -1.53
C ILE A 69 -9.68 2.34 -1.38
N ASN A 70 -10.10 1.40 -2.22
CA ASN A 70 -11.45 0.80 -2.18
C ASN A 70 -12.59 1.85 -2.15
N GLY A 71 -12.42 2.98 -2.84
CA GLY A 71 -13.39 4.09 -2.85
C GLY A 71 -13.33 5.04 -1.63
N SER A 72 -12.42 4.82 -0.69
CA SER A 72 -12.20 5.69 0.48
C SER A 72 -10.90 6.48 0.37
N ARG A 73 -10.82 7.65 1.01
CA ARG A 73 -9.65 8.53 1.00
C ARG A 73 -8.62 8.11 2.03
N LEU A 74 -7.37 7.96 1.62
CA LEU A 74 -6.22 7.76 2.50
C LEU A 74 -5.18 8.84 2.24
N GLU A 75 -4.77 9.55 3.30
CA GLU A 75 -3.62 10.46 3.23
C GLU A 75 -2.32 9.64 3.30
N VAL A 76 -1.42 9.87 2.35
CA VAL A 76 -0.09 9.27 2.32
C VAL A 76 0.97 10.34 2.12
N ARG A 77 2.22 10.03 2.41
CA ARG A 77 3.34 10.92 2.09
C ARG A 77 3.60 10.94 0.58
N ARG A 78 4.01 12.07 0.02
CA ARG A 78 4.15 12.26 -1.43
C ARG A 78 5.16 11.32 -2.09
N ASN A 79 6.23 10.99 -1.38
CA ASN A 79 7.18 9.96 -1.80
C ASN A 79 6.59 8.54 -1.87
N CYS A 80 5.58 8.22 -1.05
CA CYS A 80 4.84 6.96 -1.14
C CYS A 80 4.02 6.94 -2.43
N GLU A 81 3.28 8.02 -2.72
CA GLU A 81 2.56 8.17 -3.99
C GLU A 81 3.51 8.04 -5.19
N TYR A 82 4.65 8.71 -5.16
CA TYR A 82 5.67 8.61 -6.20
C TYR A 82 6.16 7.17 -6.37
N ALA A 83 6.45 6.44 -5.28
CA ALA A 83 6.87 5.04 -5.35
C ALA A 83 5.77 4.13 -5.93
N LEU A 84 4.49 4.39 -5.64
CA LEU A 84 3.36 3.70 -6.26
C LEU A 84 3.27 3.99 -7.76
N GLN A 85 3.43 5.26 -8.18
CA GLN A 85 3.42 5.64 -9.59
C GLN A 85 4.57 5.00 -10.37
N GLN A 86 5.77 4.95 -9.80
CA GLN A 86 6.91 4.23 -10.36
C GLN A 86 6.62 2.73 -10.51
N ALA A 87 6.10 2.09 -9.45
CA ALA A 87 5.72 0.68 -9.50
C ALA A 87 4.65 0.41 -10.58
N PHE A 88 3.63 1.26 -10.68
CA PHE A 88 2.58 1.18 -11.70
C PHE A 88 3.13 1.31 -13.12
N ALA A 89 4.08 2.23 -13.34
CA ALA A 89 4.70 2.44 -14.66
C ALA A 89 5.43 1.19 -15.18
N THR A 90 5.98 0.35 -14.29
CA THR A 90 6.62 -0.91 -14.69
C THR A 90 5.64 -1.92 -15.31
N LYS A 91 4.35 -1.88 -14.89
CA LYS A 91 3.31 -2.87 -15.22
C LYS A 91 3.73 -4.33 -15.01
N ALA A 92 4.75 -4.57 -14.19
CA ALA A 92 5.42 -5.86 -14.11
C ALA A 92 4.74 -6.83 -13.15
N CYS A 93 3.94 -6.34 -12.21
CA CYS A 93 3.18 -7.15 -11.27
C CYS A 93 1.82 -6.52 -10.97
N ARG A 94 0.80 -7.35 -10.77
CA ARG A 94 -0.53 -6.89 -10.38
C ARG A 94 -0.55 -6.40 -8.93
N TYR A 95 0.14 -7.11 -8.05
CA TYR A 95 0.12 -6.83 -6.62
C TYR A 95 1.44 -6.26 -6.15
N VAL A 96 1.34 -5.25 -5.28
CA VAL A 96 2.46 -4.68 -4.55
C VAL A 96 2.18 -4.69 -3.06
N TRP A 97 3.25 -4.69 -2.29
CA TRP A 97 3.24 -4.47 -0.86
C TRP A 97 4.04 -3.22 -0.53
N VAL A 98 3.46 -2.30 0.26
CA VAL A 98 4.15 -1.14 0.81
C VAL A 98 3.72 -0.96 2.26
N ASP A 99 4.68 -0.84 3.17
CA ASP A 99 4.44 -0.88 4.62
C ASP A 99 3.46 0.22 5.10
N ALA A 100 3.58 1.43 4.59
CA ALA A 100 2.80 2.58 5.01
C ALA A 100 1.29 2.44 4.74
N ILE A 101 0.89 1.56 3.80
CA ILE A 101 -0.51 1.36 3.42
C ILE A 101 -0.98 -0.06 3.76
N CYS A 102 -0.16 -1.09 3.52
CA CYS A 102 -0.57 -2.48 3.76
C CYS A 102 -0.67 -2.83 5.26
N ILE A 103 0.05 -2.09 6.11
CA ILE A 103 0.01 -2.23 7.57
C ILE A 103 -0.85 -1.11 8.14
N ASP A 104 -1.76 -1.44 9.06
CA ASP A 104 -2.41 -0.43 9.89
C ASP A 104 -1.38 0.16 10.88
N GLN A 105 -0.95 1.38 10.60
CA GLN A 105 0.07 2.10 11.37
C GLN A 105 -0.44 2.62 12.72
N THR A 106 -1.75 2.59 12.96
CA THR A 106 -2.41 3.21 14.12
C THR A 106 -2.73 2.21 15.23
N THR A 107 -2.75 0.91 14.92
CA THR A 107 -3.10 -0.14 15.88
C THR A 107 -1.91 -1.01 16.27
N LYS A 108 -2.13 -1.94 17.21
CA LYS A 108 -1.14 -2.95 17.61
C LYS A 108 -0.79 -3.92 16.46
N GLU A 109 -1.57 -3.94 15.38
CA GLU A 109 -1.25 -4.70 14.16
C GLU A 109 0.16 -4.38 13.66
N LYS A 110 0.56 -3.09 13.70
CA LYS A 110 1.88 -2.62 13.30
C LYS A 110 3.02 -3.48 13.87
N ASN A 111 3.00 -3.73 15.17
CA ASN A 111 4.07 -4.48 15.83
C ASN A 111 4.16 -5.93 15.33
N HIS A 112 3.00 -6.55 15.06
CA HIS A 112 2.95 -7.91 14.53
C HIS A 112 3.44 -7.96 13.07
N GLN A 113 2.96 -7.05 12.23
CA GLN A 113 3.33 -6.98 10.81
C GLN A 113 4.81 -6.65 10.64
N VAL A 114 5.35 -5.72 11.44
CA VAL A 114 6.81 -5.44 11.49
C VAL A 114 7.58 -6.70 11.88
N GLY A 115 7.09 -7.48 12.84
CA GLY A 115 7.70 -8.75 13.24
C GLY A 115 7.75 -9.83 12.14
N ILE A 116 6.89 -9.73 11.12
CA ILE A 116 6.87 -10.65 9.97
C ILE A 116 7.34 -10.01 8.66
N MET A 117 7.84 -8.77 8.67
CA MET A 117 8.31 -8.08 7.45
C MET A 117 9.37 -8.89 6.72
N GLY A 118 10.27 -9.57 7.44
CA GLY A 118 11.26 -10.45 6.82
C GLY A 118 10.62 -11.56 5.96
N LEU A 119 9.51 -12.14 6.43
CA LEU A 119 8.76 -13.14 5.68
C LEU A 119 8.11 -12.52 4.43
N ILE A 120 7.49 -11.35 4.56
CA ILE A 120 6.86 -10.62 3.45
C ILE A 120 7.91 -10.27 2.38
N TYR A 121 9.05 -9.68 2.76
CA TYR A 121 10.10 -9.37 1.79
C TYR A 121 10.68 -10.62 1.14
N SER A 122 10.88 -11.70 1.90
CA SER A 122 11.38 -12.97 1.35
C SER A 122 10.40 -13.66 0.40
N GLY A 123 9.10 -13.45 0.60
CA GLY A 123 8.03 -14.01 -0.24
C GLY A 123 7.75 -13.19 -1.51
N ALA A 124 8.23 -11.96 -1.58
CA ALA A 124 8.07 -11.10 -2.76
C ALA A 124 8.87 -11.66 -3.95
N LYS A 125 8.33 -11.56 -5.16
CA LYS A 125 9.05 -11.93 -6.39
C LYS A 125 10.22 -11.01 -6.67
N HIS A 126 10.02 -9.72 -6.40
CA HIS A 126 11.02 -8.68 -6.54
C HIS A 126 10.81 -7.63 -5.45
N VAL A 127 11.90 -6.93 -5.11
CA VAL A 127 11.86 -5.75 -4.26
C VAL A 127 12.20 -4.54 -5.13
N LEU A 128 11.27 -3.61 -5.26
CA LEU A 128 11.48 -2.35 -5.94
C LEU A 128 12.08 -1.35 -4.96
N ALA A 129 13.27 -0.85 -5.25
CA ALA A 129 13.89 0.22 -4.48
C ALA A 129 13.60 1.58 -5.13
N CYS A 130 12.94 2.48 -4.40
CA CYS A 130 12.69 3.86 -4.83
C CYS A 130 13.66 4.81 -4.11
N VAL A 131 14.54 5.47 -4.86
CA VAL A 131 15.65 6.29 -4.33
C VAL A 131 15.44 7.80 -4.44
N GLY A 132 14.32 8.25 -5.01
CA GLY A 132 14.03 9.67 -5.30
C GLY A 132 14.28 10.00 -6.76
#